data_AF-A0A832I8E0-F1
#
_entry.id   AF-A0A832I8E0-F1
#
_cell.length_a   1.000
_cell.length_b   1.000
_cell.length_c   1.000
_cell.angle_alpha   90.00
_cell.angle_beta   90.00
_cell.angle_gamma   90.00
#
_symmetry.space_group_name_H-M   'P 1'
#
loop_
_entity.id
_entity.type
_entity.pdbx_description
1 polymer ?
#
loop_
_entity_poly.entity_id
_entity_poly.type
_entity_poly.pdbx_seq_one_letter_code
_entity_poly.pdbx_strand_id
1 'polypeptide(L)' 'MLKTEAGQTVQIQKLISYETQLEIRPVERLKPNTVYLLTLPAGCVIEPTGATFQSTTMIKFRTEYRSGST' A
#
# COMPACT_ATOMS: atom_id res chain seq x y z
N MET A 1 -1.11 -6.17 -1.44
CA MET A 1 -0.85 -6.50 -0.01
C MET A 1 0.24 -5.57 0.51
N LEU A 2 0.21 -5.20 1.79
CA LEU A 2 1.26 -4.42 2.43
C LEU A 2 1.97 -5.30 3.48
N LYS A 3 3.30 -5.38 3.43
CA LYS A 3 4.11 -6.16 4.36
C LYS A 3 5.31 -5.37 4.86
N THR A 4 5.80 -5.69 6.05
CA THR A 4 7.14 -5.26 6.50
C THR A 4 8.23 -6.05 5.78
N GLU A 5 9.49 -5.63 5.90
CA GLU A 5 10.64 -6.39 5.39
C GLU A 5 10.78 -7.78 6.05
N ALA A 6 10.32 -7.93 7.29
CA ALA A 6 10.25 -9.23 7.98
C ALA A 6 9.08 -10.12 7.51
N GLY A 7 8.30 -9.68 6.52
CA GLY A 7 7.17 -10.42 5.95
C GLY A 7 5.86 -10.32 6.73
N GLN A 8 5.81 -9.52 7.81
CA GLN A 8 4.59 -9.30 8.59
C GLN A 8 3.56 -8.52 7.77
N THR A 9 2.36 -9.09 7.62
CA THR A 9 1.24 -8.42 6.94
C THR A 9 0.71 -7.25 7.75
N VAL A 10 0.51 -6.11 7.09
CA VAL A 10 -0.16 -4.93 7.64
C VAL A 10 -1.61 -4.92 7.16
N GLN A 11 -2.55 -4.74 8.09
CA GLN A 11 -3.96 -4.60 7.75
C GLN A 11 -4.20 -3.27 7.05
N ILE A 12 -4.90 -3.32 5.90
CA ILE A 12 -5.19 -2.17 5.06
C ILE A 12 -6.67 -2.16 4.66
N GLN A 13 -7.23 -0.96 4.59
CA GLN A 13 -8.45 -0.67 3.86
C GLN A 13 -8.09 -0.21 2.45
N LYS A 14 -8.97 -0.49 1.48
CA LYS A 14 -8.80 -0.11 0.08
C LYS A 14 -10.08 0.56 -0.38
N LEU A 15 -9.96 1.65 -1.12
CA LEU A 15 -11.12 2.31 -1.70
C LEU A 15 -10.76 2.91 -3.06
N ILE A 16 -11.75 3.01 -3.94
CA ILE A 16 -11.62 3.79 -5.17
C ILE A 16 -12.25 5.16 -4.91
N SER A 17 -11.42 6.21 -4.91
CA SER A 17 -11.83 7.59 -4.72
C SER A 17 -11.92 8.31 -6.06
N TYR A 18 -12.93 9.17 -6.22
CA TYR A 18 -13.11 10.01 -7.40
C TYR A 18 -13.04 9.25 -8.73
N GLU A 19 -13.42 7.97 -8.72
CA GLU A 19 -13.40 7.02 -9.86
C GLU A 19 -12.03 6.75 -10.50
N THR A 20 -10.98 7.46 -10.07
CA THR A 20 -9.68 7.52 -10.76
C THR A 20 -8.51 7.23 -9.85
N GLN A 21 -8.73 7.11 -8.54
CA GLN A 21 -7.67 6.95 -7.54
C GLN A 21 -7.90 5.70 -6.69
N LEU A 22 -6.92 4.81 -6.66
CA LEU A 22 -6.87 3.72 -5.67
C LEU A 22 -6.21 4.25 -4.39
N GLU A 23 -6.98 4.32 -3.32
CA GLU A 23 -6.45 4.61 -1.99
C GLU A 23 -6.20 3.34 -1.20
N ILE A 24 -5.05 3.27 -0.53
CA ILE A 24 -4.65 2.18 0.35
C ILE A 24 -4.31 2.78 1.70
N ARG A 25 -5.16 2.50 2.70
CA ARG A 25 -5.07 3.10 4.04
C ARG A 25 -4.71 2.01 5.06
N PRO A 26 -3.58 2.10 5.75
CA PRO A 26 -3.31 1.25 6.92
C PRO A 26 -4.41 1.41 7.97
N VAL A 27 -4.89 0.30 8.55
CA VAL A 27 -5.89 0.34 9.64
C VAL A 27 -5.28 0.95 10.90
N GLU A 28 -4.03 0.58 11.19
CA GLU A 28 -3.24 1.15 12.26
C GLU A 28 -2.11 2.00 11.71
N ARG A 29 -1.63 2.95 12.53
CA ARG A 29 -0.48 3.76 12.21
C ARG A 29 0.75 2.89 11.95
N LEU A 30 1.42 3.14 10.82
CA LEU A 30 2.67 2.45 10.49
C LEU A 30 3.77 2.80 11.50
N LYS A 31 4.62 1.82 11.80
CA LYS A 31 5.77 2.00 12.68
C LYS A 31 6.75 3.01 12.06
N PRO A 32 7.33 3.95 12.83
CA PRO A 32 8.36 4.85 12.32
C PRO A 32 9.61 4.07 11.92
N ASN A 33 10.43 4.65 11.04
CA ASN A 33 11.69 4.08 10.55
C ASN A 33 11.59 2.61 10.11
N THR A 34 10.47 2.22 9.53
CA THR A 34 10.19 0.83 9.15
C THR A 34 10.02 0.74 7.64
N VAL A 35 10.64 -0.28 7.05
CA VAL A 35 10.54 -0.57 5.61
C VAL A 35 9.29 -1.40 5.34
N TYR A 36 8.53 -0.95 4.35
CA TYR A 36 7.33 -1.62 3.88
C TYR A 36 7.43 -1.89 2.38
N LEU A 37 6.81 -3.01 1.97
CA LEU A 37 6.63 -3.41 0.59
C LEU A 37 5.13 -3.51 0.29
N LEU A 38 4.66 -2.67 -0.61
CA LEU A 38 3.32 -2.73 -1.19
C LEU A 38 3.39 -3.49 -2.52
N THR A 39 2.67 -4.59 -2.62
CA THR A 39 2.48 -5.33 -3.87
C THR A 39 1.07 -5.09 -4.41
N LEU A 40 0.99 -4.55 -5.62
CA LEU A 40 -0.22 -4.45 -6.43
C LEU A 40 -0.15 -5.55 -7.49
N PRO A 41 -0.88 -6.67 -7.35
CA PRO A 41 -0.84 -7.73 -8.35
C PRO A 41 -1.53 -7.28 -9.64
N ALA A 42 -1.13 -7.88 -10.76
CA ALA A 42 -1.91 -7.79 -11.99
C ALA A 42 -3.38 -8.19 -11.72
N GLY A 43 -4.32 -7.47 -12.32
CA GLY A 43 -5.75 -7.66 -12.11
C GLY A 43 -6.33 -7.00 -10.85
N CYS A 44 -5.54 -6.29 -10.04
CA CYS A 44 -6.05 -5.74 -8.78
C CYS A 44 -6.99 -4.54 -8.91
N VAL A 45 -7.04 -3.92 -10.09
CA VAL A 45 -7.98 -2.85 -10.45
C VAL A 45 -8.63 -3.25 -11.77
N ILE A 46 -9.95 -3.04 -11.86
CA ILE A 46 -10.77 -3.29 -13.04
C ILE A 46 -11.44 -1.96 -13.38
N GLU A 47 -11.23 -1.49 -14.60
CA GLU A 47 -11.89 -0.31 -15.14
C GLU A 47 -13.36 -0.63 -15.46
N PRO A 48 -14.24 0.39 -15.54
CA PRO A 48 -15.64 0.19 -15.93
C PRO A 48 -15.83 -0.54 -17.27
N THR A 49 -14.87 -0.40 -18.18
CA THR A 49 -14.83 -1.07 -19.49
C THR A 49 -14.49 -2.56 -19.42
N GLY A 50 -14.08 -3.06 -18.25
CA GLY A 50 -13.60 -4.43 -18.03
C GLY A 50 -12.10 -4.61 -18.22
N ALA A 51 -11.37 -3.57 -18.64
CA ALA A 51 -9.90 -3.63 -18.71
C ALA A 51 -9.30 -3.75 -17.31
N THR A 52 -8.22 -4.53 -17.18
CA THR A 52 -7.58 -4.79 -15.89
C THR A 52 -6.20 -4.14 -15.78
N PHE A 53 -5.76 -3.85 -14.56
CA PHE A 53 -4.39 -3.42 -14.32
C PHE A 53 -3.41 -4.54 -14.71
N GLN A 54 -2.59 -4.32 -15.73
CA GLN A 54 -1.92 -5.43 -16.43
C GLN A 54 -0.68 -5.99 -15.70
N SER A 55 -0.01 -5.19 -14.87
CA SER A 55 1.31 -5.55 -14.34
C SER A 55 1.28 -5.75 -12.84
N THR A 56 2.12 -6.65 -12.34
CA THR A 56 2.42 -6.67 -10.90
C THR A 56 3.40 -5.56 -10.58
N THR A 57 2.99 -4.59 -9.75
CA THR A 57 3.82 -3.46 -9.31
C THR A 57 4.20 -3.62 -7.85
N MET A 58 5.46 -3.37 -7.54
CA MET A 58 5.99 -3.39 -6.18
C MET A 58 6.54 -2.02 -5.81
N ILE A 59 6.06 -1.46 -4.70
CA ILE A 59 6.48 -0.17 -4.17
C ILE A 59 7.14 -0.42 -2.81
N LYS A 60 8.43 -0.15 -2.71
CA LYS A 60 9.19 -0.21 -1.45
C LYS A 60 9.36 1.20 -0.91
N PHE A 61 8.98 1.42 0.35
CA PHE A 61 9.16 2.71 1.03
C PHE A 61 9.58 2.52 2.48
N ARG A 62 10.15 3.55 3.08
CA ARG A 62 10.49 3.62 4.50
C ARG A 62 9.72 4.77 5.13
N THR A 63 9.05 4.52 6.25
CA THR A 63 8.43 5.58 7.04
C THR A 63 9.50 6.46 7.67
N GLU A 64 9.20 7.75 7.87
CA GLU A 64 10.14 8.68 8.48
C GLU A 64 10.67 8.19 9.83
N TYR A 65 11.92 8.54 10.11
CA TYR A 65 12.46 8.41 11.45
C TYR A 65 11.93 9.57 12.29
N ARG A 66 11.29 9.25 13.42
CA ARG A 66 10.93 10.23 14.44
C ARG A 66 11.87 10.01 15.62
N SER A 67 12.94 10.80 15.74
CA SER A 67 13.57 11.00 17.04
C SER A 67 12.53 11.69 17.93
N GLY A 68 12.35 11.21 19.15
CA GLY A 68 11.53 11.92 20.12
C GLY A 68 12.04 13.35 20.23
N SER A 69 11.22 14.32 19.84
CA SER A 69 11.45 15.71 20.19
C SER A 69 11.28 15.81 21.71
N THR A 70 12.35 16.21 22.39
CA THR A 70 12.36 16.67 23.79
C THR A 70 11.32 17.75 24.02
#